data_AF-A7AY30-F1
#
_entry.id   AF-A7AY30-F1
#
_cell.length_a   1.000
_cell.length_b   1.000
_cell.length_c   1.000
_cell.angle_alpha   90.00
_cell.angle_beta   90.00
_cell.angle_gamma   90.00
#
_symmetry.space_group_name_H-M   'P 1'
#
loop_
_entity.id
_entity.type
_entity.pdbx_description
1 polymer ?
#
loop_
_entity_poly.entity_id
_entity_poly.type
_entity_poly.pdbx_seq_one_letter_code
_entity_poly.pdbx_strand_id
1 'polypeptide(L)'
;MTTKEQERQAIEKIRKIVEGLGENSYVGFAMEGVLELAEDNIREDTAYSMKKNAEIAWEREDKAEKENKDLKKEVEDLKKTVEKREATISELNTELCNARAEAKANEIPEELVQEMYCMAYDKEAEADGKMEKAADRMAAVIVAGEDACGFAEEYKKQKENRSRYRKVMEELDKRERRRAGRE
;
A
#
# COMPACT_ATOMS: atom_id res chain seq x y z
N MET A 1 6.70 -53.54 -45.66
CA MET A 1 5.99 -52.28 -45.41
C MET A 1 4.77 -52.24 -46.30
N THR A 2 3.63 -51.89 -45.75
CA THR A 2 2.43 -51.57 -46.55
C THR A 2 2.65 -50.18 -47.17
N THR A 3 2.28 -50.01 -48.43
CA THR A 3 2.34 -48.70 -49.10
C THR A 3 1.11 -47.86 -48.73
N LYS A 4 1.23 -46.53 -48.76
CA LYS A 4 0.10 -45.61 -48.54
C LYS A 4 -1.10 -45.93 -49.45
N GLU A 5 -0.83 -46.38 -50.66
CA GLU A 5 -1.87 -46.79 -51.61
C GLU A 5 -2.59 -48.08 -51.18
N GLN A 6 -1.84 -49.07 -50.69
CA GLN A 6 -2.44 -50.29 -50.13
C GLN A 6 -3.31 -49.99 -48.90
N GLU A 7 -2.93 -49.01 -48.07
CA GLU A 7 -3.73 -48.60 -46.92
C GLU A 7 -5.03 -47.89 -47.34
N ARG A 8 -4.98 -46.98 -48.33
CA ARG A 8 -6.20 -46.35 -48.88
C ARG A 8 -7.17 -47.38 -49.47
N GLN A 9 -6.65 -48.38 -50.19
CA GLN A 9 -7.48 -49.46 -50.71
C GLN A 9 -8.12 -50.32 -49.61
N ALA A 10 -7.43 -50.49 -48.48
CA ALA A 10 -8.01 -51.17 -47.31
C ALA A 10 -9.13 -50.32 -46.68
N ILE A 11 -8.94 -49.02 -46.53
CA ILE A 11 -9.96 -48.08 -46.02
C ILE A 11 -11.23 -48.14 -46.88
N GLU A 12 -11.10 -48.05 -48.20
CA GLU A 12 -12.23 -48.06 -49.13
C GLU A 12 -13.03 -49.38 -49.07
N LYS A 13 -12.36 -50.51 -48.88
CA LYS A 13 -13.03 -51.81 -48.70
C LYS A 13 -13.81 -51.84 -47.39
N ILE A 14 -13.23 -51.34 -46.31
CA ILE A 14 -13.87 -51.29 -45.00
C ILE A 14 -15.06 -50.33 -45.04
N ARG A 15 -14.93 -49.18 -45.69
CA ARG A 15 -16.00 -48.18 -45.87
C ARG A 15 -17.24 -48.81 -46.52
N LYS A 16 -17.07 -49.54 -47.63
CA LYS A 16 -18.16 -50.27 -48.30
C LYS A 16 -18.83 -51.32 -47.42
N ILE A 17 -18.05 -52.04 -46.60
CA ILE A 17 -18.61 -53.01 -45.65
C ILE A 17 -19.51 -52.30 -44.64
N VAL A 18 -19.04 -51.18 -44.09
CA VAL A 18 -19.76 -50.41 -43.07
C VAL A 18 -21.03 -49.78 -43.63
N GLU A 19 -20.94 -49.12 -44.79
CA GLU A 19 -22.09 -48.52 -45.48
C GLU A 19 -23.15 -49.57 -45.85
N GLY A 20 -22.72 -50.77 -46.25
CA GLY A 20 -23.62 -51.89 -46.57
C GLY A 20 -24.44 -52.41 -45.39
N LEU A 21 -24.10 -52.06 -44.14
CA LEU A 21 -24.88 -52.42 -42.94
C LEU A 21 -26.08 -51.49 -42.70
N GLY A 22 -26.18 -50.38 -43.43
CA GLY A 22 -27.25 -49.38 -43.30
C GLY A 22 -27.01 -48.32 -42.22
N GLU A 23 -27.77 -47.22 -42.31
CA GLU A 23 -27.57 -45.99 -41.52
C GLU A 23 -27.74 -46.15 -40.00
N ASN A 24 -28.51 -47.15 -39.55
CA ASN A 24 -28.73 -47.44 -38.13
C ASN A 24 -27.82 -48.56 -37.59
N SER A 25 -26.73 -48.88 -38.30
CA SER A 25 -25.77 -49.90 -37.88
C SER A 25 -24.98 -49.43 -36.65
N TYR A 26 -24.97 -50.24 -35.59
CA TYR A 26 -24.10 -50.03 -34.44
C TYR A 26 -22.61 -49.98 -34.81
N VAL A 27 -22.21 -50.77 -35.82
CA VAL A 27 -20.84 -50.75 -36.33
C VAL A 27 -20.57 -49.46 -37.09
N GLY A 28 -21.53 -48.98 -37.89
CA GLY A 28 -21.44 -47.69 -38.57
C GLY A 28 -21.24 -46.54 -37.59
N PHE A 29 -22.06 -46.51 -36.54
CA PHE A 29 -21.93 -45.51 -35.48
C PHE A 29 -20.58 -45.58 -34.75
N ALA A 30 -20.12 -46.78 -34.39
CA ALA A 30 -18.83 -46.96 -33.73
C ALA A 30 -17.62 -46.59 -34.61
N MET A 31 -17.77 -46.61 -35.93
CA MET A 31 -16.71 -46.29 -36.89
C MET A 31 -16.74 -44.84 -37.40
N GLU A 32 -17.71 -44.02 -36.95
CA GLU A 32 -17.80 -42.62 -37.31
C GLU A 32 -16.49 -41.88 -36.99
N GLY A 33 -15.88 -41.26 -38.01
CA GLY A 33 -14.60 -40.55 -37.91
C GLY A 33 -13.36 -41.44 -37.85
N VAL A 34 -13.49 -42.77 -37.73
CA VAL A 34 -12.33 -43.69 -37.62
C VAL A 34 -11.61 -43.82 -38.96
N LEU A 35 -12.36 -43.94 -40.06
CA LEU A 35 -11.77 -44.10 -41.39
C LEU A 35 -11.19 -42.78 -41.91
N GLU A 36 -11.85 -41.66 -41.62
CA GLU A 36 -11.36 -40.31 -41.92
C GLU A 36 -10.04 -40.03 -41.19
N LEU A 37 -9.95 -40.39 -39.89
CA LEU A 37 -8.70 -40.29 -39.13
C LEU A 37 -7.59 -41.19 -39.71
N ALA A 38 -7.95 -42.37 -40.21
CA ALA A 38 -6.99 -43.25 -40.87
C ALA A 38 -6.47 -42.64 -42.19
N GLU A 39 -7.33 -41.99 -42.98
CA GLU A 39 -6.94 -41.27 -44.18
C GLU A 39 -5.99 -40.10 -43.87
N ASP A 40 -6.28 -39.32 -42.82
CA ASP A 40 -5.42 -38.24 -42.33
C ASP A 40 -4.08 -38.76 -41.84
N ASN A 41 -4.05 -39.87 -41.09
CA ASN A 41 -2.82 -40.52 -40.66
C ASN A 41 -1.92 -40.92 -41.85
N ILE A 42 -2.51 -41.48 -42.91
CA ILE A 42 -1.78 -41.82 -44.13
C ILE A 42 -1.23 -40.54 -44.80
N ARG A 43 -2.04 -39.48 -44.87
CA ARG A 43 -1.67 -38.21 -45.51
C ARG A 43 -0.52 -37.53 -44.77
N GLU A 44 -0.65 -37.39 -43.46
CA GLU A 44 0.27 -36.63 -42.59
C GLU A 44 1.46 -37.47 -42.07
N ASP A 45 1.50 -38.78 -42.38
CA ASP A 45 2.52 -39.70 -41.87
C ASP A 45 2.49 -39.82 -40.33
N THR A 46 1.29 -39.85 -39.77
CA THR A 46 1.05 -39.90 -38.32
C THR A 46 0.36 -41.19 -37.90
N ALA A 47 0.31 -41.45 -36.59
CA ALA A 47 -0.31 -42.66 -36.01
C ALA A 47 -1.23 -42.30 -34.84
N TYR A 48 -2.23 -41.46 -35.10
CA TYR A 48 -3.27 -41.11 -34.14
C TYR A 48 -4.35 -42.18 -34.06
N SER A 49 -4.96 -42.35 -32.89
CA SER A 49 -6.16 -43.18 -32.72
C SER A 49 -7.22 -42.42 -31.93
N MET A 50 -8.50 -42.69 -32.24
CA MET A 50 -9.62 -42.07 -31.53
C MET A 50 -9.54 -42.33 -30.02
N LYS A 51 -9.16 -43.55 -29.61
CA LYS A 51 -8.95 -43.91 -28.20
C LYS A 51 -7.90 -43.02 -27.53
N LYS A 52 -6.72 -42.89 -28.13
CA LYS A 52 -5.63 -42.10 -27.55
C LYS A 52 -6.00 -40.62 -27.47
N ASN A 53 -6.70 -40.10 -28.48
CA ASN A 53 -7.17 -38.72 -28.47
C ASN A 53 -8.21 -38.48 -27.36
N ALA A 54 -9.15 -39.41 -27.15
CA ALA A 54 -10.12 -39.33 -26.07
C ALA A 54 -9.47 -39.42 -24.69
N GLU A 55 -8.51 -40.33 -24.49
CA GLU A 55 -7.74 -40.44 -23.23
C GLU A 55 -7.01 -39.13 -22.91
N ILE A 56 -6.32 -38.53 -23.89
CA ILE A 56 -5.65 -37.23 -23.71
C ILE A 56 -6.66 -36.12 -23.39
N ALA A 57 -7.82 -36.12 -24.04
CA ALA A 57 -8.87 -35.14 -23.77
C ALA A 57 -9.40 -35.26 -22.33
N TRP A 58 -9.67 -36.48 -21.86
CA TRP A 58 -10.11 -36.72 -20.49
C TRP A 58 -9.05 -36.38 -19.45
N GLU A 59 -7.78 -36.71 -19.68
CA GLU A 59 -6.69 -36.32 -18.77
C GLU A 59 -6.57 -34.79 -18.66
N ARG A 60 -6.73 -34.07 -19.78
CA ARG A 60 -6.73 -32.61 -19.80
C ARG A 60 -7.95 -32.03 -19.07
N GLU A 61 -9.12 -32.63 -19.26
CA GLU A 61 -10.35 -32.23 -18.60
C GLU A 61 -10.26 -32.42 -17.08
N ASP A 62 -9.81 -33.59 -16.61
CA ASP A 62 -9.61 -33.87 -15.17
C ASP A 62 -8.59 -32.91 -14.54
N LYS A 63 -7.48 -32.62 -15.24
CA LYS A 63 -6.50 -31.63 -14.79
C LYS A 63 -7.11 -30.23 -14.71
N ALA A 64 -7.84 -29.81 -15.74
CA ALA A 64 -8.49 -28.51 -15.78
C ALA A 64 -9.61 -28.39 -14.71
N GLU A 65 -10.31 -29.47 -14.41
CA GLU A 65 -11.33 -29.48 -13.36
C GLU A 65 -10.70 -29.33 -11.97
N LYS A 66 -9.59 -30.03 -11.71
CA LYS A 66 -8.81 -29.89 -10.47
C LYS A 66 -8.28 -28.47 -10.29
N GLU A 67 -7.63 -27.92 -11.33
CA GLU A 67 -7.13 -26.54 -11.31
C GLU A 67 -8.26 -25.52 -11.08
N ASN A 68 -9.41 -25.69 -11.74
CA ASN A 68 -10.57 -24.82 -11.50
C ASN A 68 -11.11 -24.90 -10.07
N LYS A 69 -11.12 -26.09 -9.46
CA LYS A 69 -11.55 -26.25 -8.05
C LYS A 69 -10.61 -25.52 -7.11
N ASP A 70 -9.30 -25.59 -7.34
CA ASP A 70 -8.32 -24.94 -6.48
C ASP A 70 -8.31 -23.42 -6.67
N LEU A 71 -8.39 -22.94 -7.91
CA LEU A 71 -8.54 -21.51 -8.22
C LEU A 71 -9.81 -20.93 -7.59
N LYS A 72 -10.93 -21.67 -7.57
CA LYS A 72 -12.17 -21.22 -6.92
C LYS A 72 -11.98 -21.05 -5.40
N LYS A 73 -11.27 -21.96 -4.75
CA LYS A 73 -10.95 -21.83 -3.30
C LYS A 73 -10.06 -20.62 -3.04
N GLU A 74 -9.01 -20.45 -3.84
CA GLU A 74 -8.09 -19.32 -3.70
C GLU A 74 -8.82 -17.98 -3.87
N VAL A 75 -9.73 -17.88 -4.85
CA VAL A 75 -10.57 -16.69 -5.04
C VAL A 75 -11.47 -16.43 -3.82
N GLU A 76 -12.03 -17.47 -3.21
CA GLU A 76 -12.85 -17.33 -2.00
C GLU A 76 -12.02 -16.83 -0.81
N ASP A 77 -10.83 -17.37 -0.62
CA ASP A 77 -9.92 -16.96 0.46
C ASP A 77 -9.38 -15.53 0.27
N LEU A 78 -9.08 -15.15 -0.98
CA LEU A 78 -8.72 -13.79 -1.33
C LEU A 78 -9.86 -12.82 -1.06
N LYS A 79 -11.11 -13.18 -1.40
CA LYS A 79 -12.29 -12.34 -1.09
C LYS A 79 -12.43 -12.09 0.42
N LYS A 80 -12.34 -13.14 1.24
CA LYS A 80 -12.36 -13.00 2.71
C LYS A 80 -11.23 -12.11 3.23
N THR A 81 -10.06 -12.17 2.60
CA THR A 81 -8.92 -11.32 2.96
C THR A 81 -9.15 -9.86 2.58
N VAL A 82 -9.74 -9.59 1.42
CA VAL A 82 -10.10 -8.25 0.97
C VAL A 82 -11.14 -7.63 1.92
N GLU A 83 -12.21 -8.35 2.23
CA GLU A 83 -13.26 -7.88 3.16
C GLU A 83 -12.69 -7.50 4.53
N LYS A 84 -11.79 -8.33 5.08
CA LYS A 84 -11.09 -8.01 6.34
C LYS A 84 -10.26 -6.74 6.24
N ARG A 85 -9.51 -6.57 5.14
CA ARG A 85 -8.67 -5.38 4.92
C ARG A 85 -9.53 -4.13 4.76
N GLU A 86 -10.66 -4.22 4.07
CA GLU A 86 -11.61 -3.11 3.92
C GLU A 86 -12.17 -2.66 5.27
N ALA A 87 -12.53 -3.62 6.14
CA ALA A 87 -12.97 -3.32 7.51
C ALA A 87 -11.88 -2.59 8.31
N THR A 88 -10.65 -3.10 8.31
CA THR A 88 -9.51 -2.45 9.00
C THR A 88 -9.21 -1.06 8.45
N ILE A 89 -9.29 -0.85 7.13
CA ILE A 89 -9.12 0.48 6.52
C ILE A 89 -10.20 1.44 7.01
N SER A 90 -11.45 1.00 7.12
CA SER A 90 -12.57 1.80 7.63
C SER A 90 -12.36 2.20 9.10
N GLU A 91 -11.92 1.25 9.94
CA GLU A 91 -11.60 1.50 11.35
C GLU A 91 -10.47 2.52 11.50
N LEU A 92 -9.35 2.31 10.81
CA LEU A 92 -8.20 3.22 10.84
C LEU A 92 -8.56 4.62 10.32
N ASN A 93 -9.40 4.72 9.29
CA ASN A 93 -9.87 6.02 8.80
C ASN A 93 -10.72 6.76 9.83
N THR A 94 -11.52 6.03 10.60
CA THR A 94 -12.33 6.59 11.69
C THR A 94 -11.43 7.08 12.83
N GLU A 95 -10.46 6.27 13.24
CA GLU A 95 -9.46 6.64 14.24
C GLU A 95 -8.63 7.86 13.82
N LEU A 96 -8.17 7.91 12.56
CA LEU A 96 -7.45 9.05 12.01
C LEU A 96 -8.30 10.32 11.99
N CYS A 97 -9.59 10.23 11.67
CA CYS A 97 -10.51 11.37 11.74
C CYS A 97 -10.66 11.88 13.17
N ASN A 98 -10.85 10.97 14.14
CA ASN A 98 -10.97 11.31 15.55
C ASN A 98 -9.68 11.96 16.08
N ALA A 99 -8.52 11.35 15.81
CA ALA A 99 -7.23 11.89 16.21
C ALA A 99 -6.96 13.28 15.62
N ARG A 100 -7.35 13.52 14.37
CA ARG A 100 -7.26 14.86 13.75
C ARG A 100 -8.19 15.87 14.41
N ALA A 101 -9.41 15.46 14.74
CA ALA A 101 -10.37 16.32 15.42
C ALA A 101 -9.87 16.68 16.84
N GLU A 102 -9.36 15.71 17.59
CA GLU A 102 -8.76 15.93 18.91
C GLU A 102 -7.51 16.81 18.84
N ALA A 103 -6.61 16.58 17.87
CA ALA A 103 -5.44 17.42 17.68
C ALA A 103 -5.83 18.88 17.38
N LYS A 104 -6.87 19.08 16.56
CA LYS A 104 -7.39 20.42 16.25
C LYS A 104 -8.09 21.07 17.44
N ALA A 105 -8.83 20.30 18.24
CA ALA A 105 -9.49 20.79 19.45
C ALA A 105 -8.48 21.21 20.53
N ASN A 106 -7.33 20.55 20.59
CA ASN A 106 -6.24 20.84 21.53
C ASN A 106 -5.20 21.83 20.97
N GLU A 107 -5.34 22.30 19.73
CA GLU A 107 -4.43 23.29 19.17
C GLU A 107 -4.62 24.63 19.88
N ILE A 108 -3.51 25.18 20.41
CA ILE A 108 -3.53 26.50 21.02
C ILE A 108 -3.95 27.52 19.95
N PRO A 109 -5.02 28.30 20.16
CA PRO A 109 -5.50 29.30 19.20
C PRO A 109 -4.42 30.29 18.81
N GLU A 110 -4.45 30.74 17.56
CA GLU A 110 -3.39 31.61 17.04
C GLU A 110 -3.30 32.95 17.74
N GLU A 111 -4.44 33.49 18.13
CA GLU A 111 -4.54 34.71 18.92
C GLU A 111 -3.74 34.58 20.22
N LEU A 112 -3.85 33.44 20.90
CA LEU A 112 -3.12 33.19 22.14
C LEU A 112 -1.61 33.00 21.89
N VAL A 113 -1.22 32.40 20.77
CA VAL A 113 0.19 32.30 20.36
C VAL A 113 0.79 33.69 20.13
N GLN A 114 0.05 34.56 19.44
CA GLN A 114 0.48 35.93 19.19
C GLN A 114 0.54 36.76 20.49
N GLU A 115 -0.42 36.59 21.40
CA GLU A 115 -0.35 37.18 22.74
C GLU A 115 0.88 36.69 23.51
N MET A 116 1.21 35.40 23.44
CA MET A 116 2.42 34.86 24.06
C MET A 116 3.70 35.47 23.49
N TYR A 117 3.76 35.75 22.18
CA TYR A 117 4.87 36.49 21.57
C TYR A 117 5.01 37.89 22.13
N CYS A 118 3.93 38.67 22.14
CA CYS A 118 3.93 40.03 22.67
C CYS A 118 4.37 40.05 24.14
N MET A 119 3.80 39.16 24.96
CA MET A 119 4.17 39.05 26.37
C MET A 119 5.64 38.68 26.57
N ALA A 120 6.17 37.75 25.78
CA ALA A 120 7.58 37.36 25.87
C ALA A 120 8.50 38.53 25.48
N TYR A 121 8.14 39.28 24.44
CA TYR A 121 8.89 40.45 24.00
C TYR A 121 8.88 41.56 25.06
N ASP A 122 7.71 41.93 25.58
CA ASP A 122 7.56 42.95 26.62
C ASP A 122 8.34 42.58 27.87
N LYS A 123 8.30 41.31 28.26
CA LYS A 123 9.04 40.80 29.41
C LYS A 123 10.55 40.75 29.19
N GLU A 124 11.02 40.46 27.98
CA GLU A 124 12.43 40.58 27.63
C GLU A 124 12.88 42.05 27.74
N ALA A 125 12.11 42.97 27.17
CA ALA A 125 12.39 44.41 27.22
C ALA A 125 12.37 44.97 28.65
N GLU A 126 11.40 44.56 29.48
CA GLU A 126 11.36 44.90 30.91
C GLU A 126 12.60 44.41 31.65
N ALA A 127 13.06 43.19 31.35
CA ALA A 127 14.25 42.61 31.96
C ALA A 127 15.50 43.40 31.54
N ASP A 128 15.62 43.74 30.26
CA ASP A 128 16.70 44.59 29.73
C ASP A 128 16.72 45.97 30.40
N GLY A 129 15.58 46.65 30.52
CA GLY A 129 15.51 47.94 31.19
C GLY A 129 15.83 47.88 32.69
N LYS A 130 15.52 46.77 33.36
CA LYS A 130 15.93 46.56 34.77
C LYS A 130 17.42 46.25 34.90
N MET A 131 17.99 45.51 33.94
CA MET A 131 19.44 45.28 33.87
C MET A 131 20.19 46.60 33.69
N GLU A 132 19.74 47.46 32.78
CA GLU A 132 20.34 48.78 32.55
C GLU A 132 20.32 49.62 33.83
N LYS A 133 19.15 49.75 34.48
CA LYS A 133 19.02 50.47 35.75
C LYS A 133 19.90 49.90 36.87
N ALA A 134 20.03 48.57 36.96
CA ALA A 134 20.91 47.94 37.92
C ALA A 134 22.38 48.25 37.62
N ALA A 135 22.79 48.25 36.35
CA ALA A 135 24.13 48.60 35.92
C ALA A 135 24.49 50.07 36.20
N ASP A 136 23.57 51.00 35.92
CA ASP A 136 23.77 52.42 36.22
C ASP A 136 23.95 52.66 37.72
N ARG A 137 23.12 52.01 38.55
CA ARG A 137 23.23 52.09 40.01
C ARG A 137 24.53 51.47 40.52
N MET A 138 24.93 50.31 40.00
CA MET A 138 26.24 49.71 40.29
C MET A 138 27.37 50.69 40.01
N ALA A 139 27.38 51.31 38.82
CA ALA A 139 28.42 52.26 38.44
C ALA A 139 28.45 53.47 39.40
N ALA A 140 27.29 54.02 39.75
CA ALA A 140 27.18 55.17 40.65
C ALA A 140 27.72 54.86 42.06
N VAL A 141 27.33 53.72 42.66
CA VAL A 141 27.79 53.37 44.02
C VAL A 141 29.27 53.01 44.05
N ILE A 142 29.81 52.39 43.00
CA ILE A 142 31.25 52.11 42.87
C ILE A 142 32.04 53.42 42.84
N VAL A 143 31.60 54.41 42.07
CA VAL A 143 32.24 55.74 42.02
C VAL A 143 32.17 56.45 43.38
N ALA A 144 31.09 56.26 44.14
CA ALA A 144 30.93 56.78 45.49
C ALA A 144 31.74 56.01 46.56
N GLY A 145 32.35 54.87 46.23
CA GLY A 145 33.07 54.02 47.17
C GLY A 145 32.16 53.15 48.06
N GLU A 146 30.91 52.97 47.66
CA GLU A 146 29.89 52.16 48.35
C GLU A 146 29.81 50.73 47.80
N ASP A 147 29.07 49.84 48.49
CA ASP A 147 28.90 48.43 48.09
C ASP A 147 27.92 48.26 46.91
N ALA A 148 28.35 47.53 45.88
CA ALA A 148 27.59 47.26 44.67
C ALA A 148 26.96 45.86 44.61
N CYS A 149 27.21 44.99 45.60
CA CYS A 149 26.85 43.57 45.53
C CYS A 149 25.36 43.33 45.27
N GLY A 150 24.48 44.07 45.94
CA GLY A 150 23.03 43.91 45.77
C GLY A 150 22.55 44.22 44.34
N PHE A 151 23.10 45.25 43.71
CA PHE A 151 22.75 45.59 42.32
C PHE A 151 23.36 44.60 41.32
N ALA A 152 24.52 44.01 41.63
CA ALA A 152 25.12 42.95 40.82
C ALA A 152 24.30 41.65 40.82
N GLU A 153 23.71 41.30 41.96
CA GLU A 153 22.77 40.18 42.07
C GLU A 153 21.48 40.45 41.31
N GLU A 154 20.92 41.66 41.43
CA GLU A 154 19.74 42.07 40.67
C GLU A 154 19.99 41.98 39.16
N TYR A 155 21.13 42.48 38.68
CA TYR A 155 21.52 42.38 37.27
C TYR A 155 21.59 40.93 36.78
N LYS A 156 22.26 40.04 37.53
CA LYS A 156 22.37 38.62 37.18
C LYS A 156 20.99 37.97 37.06
N LYS A 157 20.10 38.23 38.02
CA LYS A 157 18.72 37.73 38.03
C LYS A 157 17.94 38.20 36.80
N GLN A 158 18.05 39.48 36.44
CA GLN A 158 17.35 39.99 35.25
C GLN A 158 17.95 39.46 33.94
N LYS A 159 19.25 39.23 33.88
CA LYS A 159 19.91 38.57 32.74
C LYS A 159 19.38 37.16 32.50
N GLU A 160 19.15 36.40 33.56
CA GLU A 160 18.52 35.08 33.48
C GLU A 160 17.07 35.16 33.00
N ASN A 161 16.29 36.11 33.53
CA ASN A 161 14.91 36.35 33.09
C ASN A 161 14.84 36.69 31.59
N ARG A 162 15.70 37.60 31.12
CA ARG A 162 15.81 37.96 29.70
C ARG A 162 16.07 36.73 28.83
N SER A 163 17.05 35.91 29.20
CA SER A 163 17.39 34.66 28.50
C SER A 163 16.21 33.69 28.44
N ARG A 164 15.43 33.59 29.51
CA ARG A 164 14.22 32.76 29.55
C ARG A 164 13.17 33.22 28.54
N TYR A 165 12.87 34.53 28.47
CA TYR A 165 11.86 35.05 27.54
C TYR A 165 12.31 34.96 26.08
N ARG A 166 13.61 35.15 25.81
CA ARG A 166 14.18 34.88 24.49
C ARG A 166 13.95 33.45 24.03
N LYS A 167 14.20 32.46 24.91
CA LYS A 167 13.95 31.05 24.58
C LYS A 167 12.48 30.76 24.29
N VAL A 168 11.55 31.44 24.97
CA VAL A 168 10.12 31.32 24.67
C VAL A 168 9.85 31.77 23.23
N MET A 169 10.39 32.92 22.81
CA MET A 169 10.23 33.39 21.43
C MET A 169 10.84 32.42 20.40
N GLU A 170 12.03 31.86 20.67
CA GLU A 170 12.66 30.87 19.78
C GLU A 170 11.80 29.60 19.61
N GLU A 171 11.12 29.14 20.66
CA GLU A 171 10.21 27.98 20.58
C GLU A 171 8.93 28.29 19.80
N LEU A 172 8.41 29.52 19.94
CA LEU A 172 7.29 29.99 19.14
C LEU A 172 7.68 30.09 17.65
N ASP A 173 8.89 30.56 17.33
CA ASP A 173 9.40 30.63 15.95
C ASP A 173 9.48 29.24 15.30
N LYS A 174 9.97 28.25 16.06
CA LYS A 174 10.03 26.85 15.60
C LYS A 174 8.64 26.29 15.32
N ARG A 175 7.64 26.65 16.15
CA ARG A 175 6.25 26.25 15.91
C ARG A 175 5.72 26.84 14.60
N GLU A 176 5.99 28.11 14.32
CA GLU A 176 5.55 28.76 13.08
C GLU A 176 6.19 28.14 11.84
N ARG A 177 7.49 27.83 11.90
CA ARG A 177 8.20 27.14 10.80
C ARG A 177 7.60 25.77 10.51
N ARG A 178 7.30 24.99 11.56
CA ARG A 178 6.58 23.71 11.47
C ARG A 178 5.25 23.85 10.77
N ARG A 179 4.42 24.80 11.20
CA ARG A 179 3.10 25.03 10.59
C ARG A 179 3.21 25.43 9.12
N ALA A 180 4.22 26.22 8.77
CA ALA A 180 4.44 26.67 7.40
C ALA A 180 5.08 25.60 6.49
N GLY A 181 5.37 24.39 6.99
CA GLY A 181 6.03 23.33 6.22
C GLY A 181 7.46 23.67 5.81
N ARG A 182 8.14 24.52 6.60
CA ARG A 182 9.50 25.03 6.34
C ARG A 182 10.56 24.34 7.22
N GLU A 183 10.33 23.10 7.60
CA GLU A 183 11.32 22.27 8.31
C GLU A 183 12.42 21.72 7.39
#